data_AF-A0A7Y6TV17-F1
#
_entry.id   AF-A0A7Y6TV17-F1
#
_cell.length_a   1.000
_cell.length_b   1.000
_cell.length_c   1.000
_cell.angle_alpha   90.00
_cell.angle_beta   90.00
_cell.angle_gamma   90.00
#
_symmetry.space_group_name_H-M   'P 1'
#
loop_
_entity.id
_entity.type
_entity.pdbx_description
1 polymer ?
#
loop_
_entity_poly.entity_id
_entity_poly.type
_entity_poly.pdbx_seq_one_letter_code
_entity_poly.pdbx_strand_id
1 'polypeptide(L)'
;MNDIDSLGDPGDTRSDAHERLGRVHGPGELQAALLALLLPPNSQRARRAWRAEVGPLPSLDELRADVEGLSGAARLPWFDVFLARMKLHAPEARQQLLAATRRVVAARGATAPIDQLHYLLMRKHLGRPKPLVARPEAVSDTGSWLESDVRSVAVYTGYLARMVPGTEADAGAAWYREVLLTWEPVETQPPFERIRSDAMLQALGALQTLSWMQRPTIVRSWVAAALQVGAKERLARGAADALRLSCALIDAPLPPELARHYVTLAPDA
;
A
#
# COMPACT_ATOMS: atom_id res chain seq x y z
N MET A 1 4.53 -33.81 -41.46
CA MET A 1 3.21 -33.15 -41.38
C MET A 1 2.51 -33.65 -40.12
N ASN A 2 2.74 -32.92 -39.04
CA ASN A 2 1.86 -32.66 -37.89
C ASN A 2 2.75 -32.29 -36.71
N ASP A 3 3.27 -31.06 -36.79
CA ASP A 3 3.59 -30.24 -35.63
C ASP A 3 2.28 -30.02 -34.89
N ILE A 4 2.14 -30.67 -33.73
CA ILE A 4 1.11 -30.32 -32.75
C ILE A 4 1.82 -29.47 -31.72
N ASP A 5 1.42 -28.19 -31.73
CA ASP A 5 1.67 -27.15 -30.75
C ASP A 5 1.95 -27.70 -29.34
N SER A 6 3.19 -27.58 -28.92
CA SER A 6 3.57 -27.54 -27.52
C SER A 6 3.12 -26.18 -26.96
N LEU A 7 1.80 -26.06 -26.72
CA LEU A 7 1.21 -25.02 -25.89
C LEU A 7 1.71 -25.25 -24.47
N GLY A 8 2.84 -24.63 -24.13
CA GLY A 8 3.35 -24.57 -22.76
C GLY A 8 2.24 -24.11 -21.81
N ASP A 9 2.02 -24.86 -20.74
CA ASP A 9 0.98 -24.59 -19.75
C ASP A 9 1.20 -23.16 -19.19
N PRO A 10 0.19 -22.27 -19.21
CA PRO A 10 0.28 -20.97 -18.52
C PRO A 10 0.57 -21.12 -17.01
N GLY A 11 0.39 -22.31 -16.43
CA GLY A 11 0.84 -22.67 -15.09
C GLY A 11 2.36 -22.67 -14.92
N ASP A 12 3.10 -23.26 -15.87
CA ASP A 12 4.57 -23.40 -15.80
C ASP A 12 5.25 -22.03 -15.82
N THR A 13 4.86 -21.17 -16.77
CA THR A 13 5.44 -19.82 -16.89
C THR A 13 5.21 -18.93 -15.67
N ARG A 14 4.06 -19.09 -14.98
CA ARG A 14 3.76 -18.34 -13.75
C ARG A 14 4.50 -18.88 -12.54
N SER A 15 4.63 -20.20 -12.43
CA SER A 15 5.42 -20.86 -11.39
C SER A 15 6.89 -20.43 -11.51
N ASP A 16 7.42 -20.43 -12.72
CA ASP A 16 8.79 -20.02 -13.00
C ASP A 16 9.05 -18.54 -12.68
N ALA A 17 8.08 -17.66 -12.94
CA ALA A 17 8.19 -16.24 -12.59
C ALA A 17 8.25 -16.02 -11.07
N HIS A 18 7.46 -16.76 -10.28
CA HIS A 18 7.53 -16.67 -8.82
C HIS A 18 8.87 -17.20 -8.29
N GLU A 19 9.39 -18.28 -8.87
CA GLU A 19 10.67 -18.82 -8.49
C GLU A 19 11.83 -17.87 -8.83
N ARG A 20 11.81 -17.25 -10.03
CA ARG A 20 12.78 -16.23 -10.42
C ARG A 20 12.74 -15.01 -9.51
N LEU A 21 11.55 -14.49 -9.20
CA LEU A 21 11.38 -13.40 -8.24
C LEU A 21 11.87 -13.79 -6.84
N GLY A 22 11.72 -15.06 -6.46
CA GLY A 22 12.24 -15.62 -5.21
C GLY A 22 13.74 -15.47 -5.07
N ARG A 23 14.48 -15.59 -6.17
CA ARG A 23 15.95 -15.49 -6.23
C ARG A 23 16.48 -14.05 -6.26
N VAL A 24 15.60 -13.04 -6.32
CA VAL A 24 16.02 -11.63 -6.34
C VAL A 24 16.50 -11.19 -4.96
N HIS A 25 17.80 -10.94 -4.83
CA HIS A 25 18.42 -10.51 -3.57
C HIS A 25 19.40 -9.34 -3.73
N GLY A 26 19.91 -9.08 -4.95
CA GLY A 26 20.85 -8.00 -5.18
C GLY A 26 20.22 -6.63 -4.94
N PRO A 27 20.93 -5.64 -4.37
CA PRO A 27 20.35 -4.34 -4.06
C PRO A 27 19.85 -3.61 -5.32
N GLY A 28 20.55 -3.75 -6.45
CA GLY A 28 20.12 -3.20 -7.74
C GLY A 28 18.88 -3.88 -8.30
N GLU A 29 18.81 -5.22 -8.19
CA GLU A 29 17.66 -6.01 -8.64
C GLU A 29 16.42 -5.75 -7.77
N LEU A 30 16.59 -5.68 -6.44
CA LEU A 30 15.53 -5.31 -5.49
C LEU A 30 15.02 -3.89 -5.77
N GLN A 31 15.91 -2.94 -6.03
CA GLN A 31 15.53 -1.59 -6.45
C GLN A 31 14.71 -1.64 -7.74
N ALA A 32 15.15 -2.40 -8.74
CA ALA A 32 14.46 -2.54 -10.01
C ALA A 32 13.06 -3.13 -9.84
N ALA A 33 12.94 -4.22 -9.07
CA ALA A 33 11.70 -4.92 -8.80
C ALA A 33 10.71 -4.06 -7.99
N LEU A 34 11.16 -3.41 -6.91
CA LEU A 34 10.33 -2.51 -6.11
C LEU A 34 9.82 -1.33 -6.93
N LEU A 35 10.67 -0.69 -7.72
CA LEU A 35 10.23 0.41 -8.58
C LEU A 35 9.27 -0.06 -9.69
N ALA A 36 9.46 -1.28 -10.22
CA ALA A 36 8.56 -1.87 -11.21
C ALA A 36 7.16 -2.17 -10.63
N LEU A 37 7.09 -2.61 -9.37
CA LEU A 37 5.82 -2.83 -8.67
C LEU A 37 4.97 -1.56 -8.55
N LEU A 38 5.63 -0.41 -8.42
CA LEU A 38 4.99 0.90 -8.33
C LEU A 38 4.57 1.47 -9.68
N LEU A 39 4.96 0.89 -10.83
CA LEU A 39 4.63 1.46 -12.14
C LEU A 39 3.14 1.26 -12.47
N PRO A 40 2.44 2.30 -12.96
CA PRO A 40 1.12 2.10 -13.54
C PRO A 40 1.26 1.21 -14.79
N PRO A 41 0.30 0.31 -15.02
CA PRO A 41 0.33 -0.54 -16.21
C PRO A 41 0.34 0.34 -17.47
N ASN A 42 1.12 -0.08 -18.48
CA ASN A 42 1.16 0.52 -19.81
C ASN A 42 1.69 1.96 -19.93
N SER A 43 2.26 2.56 -18.88
CA SER A 43 2.85 3.91 -19.00
C SER A 43 4.27 3.87 -19.56
N GLN A 44 4.43 4.21 -20.85
CA GLN A 44 5.76 4.30 -21.48
C GLN A 44 6.66 5.34 -20.80
N ARG A 45 6.09 6.47 -20.36
CA ARG A 45 6.83 7.52 -19.64
C ARG A 45 7.39 7.01 -18.32
N ALA A 46 6.58 6.29 -17.54
CA ALA A 46 7.02 5.68 -16.29
C ALA A 46 8.09 4.61 -16.53
N ARG A 47 7.95 3.80 -17.59
CA ARG A 47 8.95 2.80 -18.00
C ARG A 47 10.30 3.42 -18.35
N ARG A 48 10.32 4.54 -19.09
CA ARG A 48 11.56 5.26 -19.41
C ARG A 48 12.24 5.82 -18.16
N ALA A 49 11.47 6.44 -17.26
CA ALA A 49 11.99 6.94 -15.99
C ALA A 49 12.56 5.81 -15.12
N TRP A 50 11.86 4.69 -15.03
CA TRP A 50 12.32 3.50 -14.32
C TRP A 50 13.66 2.98 -14.88
N ARG A 51 13.77 2.80 -16.19
CA ARG A 51 15.01 2.31 -16.82
C ARG A 51 16.20 3.25 -16.59
N ALA A 52 15.97 4.56 -16.63
CA ALA A 52 17.00 5.56 -16.36
C ALA A 52 17.52 5.50 -14.91
N GLU A 53 16.67 5.13 -13.95
CA GLU A 53 17.01 5.09 -12.53
C GLU A 53 17.70 3.78 -12.10
N VAL A 54 17.37 2.67 -12.75
CA VAL A 54 17.95 1.36 -12.40
C VAL A 54 19.33 1.15 -13.04
N GLY A 55 19.60 1.77 -14.18
CA GLY A 55 20.83 1.54 -14.94
C GLY A 55 20.85 0.17 -15.64
N PRO A 56 21.99 -0.24 -16.23
CA PRO A 56 22.08 -1.50 -16.96
C PRO A 56 22.16 -2.69 -16.00
N LEU A 57 21.18 -3.58 -16.06
CA LEU A 57 21.21 -4.90 -15.43
C LEU A 57 20.99 -5.98 -16.50
N PRO A 58 21.72 -7.12 -16.47
CA PRO A 58 21.60 -8.17 -17.49
C PRO A 58 20.17 -8.70 -17.70
N SER A 59 19.40 -8.84 -16.62
CA SER A 59 18.03 -9.38 -16.63
C SER A 59 16.96 -8.33 -16.33
N LEU A 60 17.22 -7.06 -16.67
CA LEU A 60 16.33 -5.94 -16.33
C LEU A 60 14.92 -6.09 -16.92
N ASP A 61 14.85 -6.43 -18.21
CA ASP A 61 13.57 -6.52 -18.92
C ASP A 61 12.80 -7.79 -18.55
N GLU A 62 13.49 -8.90 -18.27
CA GLU A 62 12.91 -10.14 -17.74
C GLU A 62 12.31 -9.93 -16.35
N LEU A 63 13.06 -9.31 -15.43
CA LEU A 63 12.59 -8.98 -14.09
C LEU A 63 11.33 -8.11 -14.13
N ARG A 64 11.30 -7.13 -15.05
CA ARG A 64 10.10 -6.30 -15.25
C ARG A 64 8.93 -7.12 -15.79
N ALA A 65 9.17 -8.01 -16.75
CA ALA A 65 8.13 -8.86 -17.30
C ALA A 65 7.54 -9.79 -16.22
N ASP A 66 8.38 -10.35 -15.36
CA ASP A 66 7.96 -11.17 -14.22
C ASP A 66 7.08 -10.35 -13.25
N VAL A 67 7.51 -9.14 -12.90
CA VAL A 67 6.72 -8.22 -12.04
C VAL A 67 5.42 -7.76 -12.72
N GLU A 68 5.40 -7.53 -14.02
CA GLU A 68 4.19 -7.18 -14.78
C GLU A 68 3.22 -8.37 -14.89
N GLY A 69 3.75 -9.59 -14.97
CA GLY A 69 2.98 -10.84 -15.00
C GLY A 69 2.36 -11.24 -13.66
N LEU A 70 2.78 -10.63 -12.55
CA LEU A 70 2.19 -10.87 -11.24
C LEU A 70 0.69 -10.54 -11.22
N SER A 71 -0.10 -11.49 -10.71
CA SER A 71 -1.50 -11.23 -10.41
C SER A 71 -1.60 -10.08 -9.40
N GLY A 72 -2.65 -9.26 -9.47
CA GLY A 72 -2.78 -8.15 -8.52
C GLY A 72 -2.86 -8.58 -7.06
N ALA A 73 -3.30 -9.81 -6.76
CA ALA A 73 -3.29 -10.39 -5.42
C ALA A 73 -1.88 -10.72 -4.90
N ALA A 74 -0.88 -10.86 -5.78
CA ALA A 74 0.51 -11.17 -5.44
C ALA A 74 1.42 -9.93 -5.36
N ARG A 75 1.01 -8.79 -5.96
CA ARG A 75 1.86 -7.60 -6.04
C ARG A 75 2.28 -7.04 -4.67
N LEU A 76 1.32 -6.83 -3.76
CA LEU A 76 1.64 -6.35 -2.41
C LEU A 76 2.41 -7.37 -1.55
N PRO A 77 2.05 -8.68 -1.54
CA PRO A 77 2.89 -9.69 -0.91
C PRO A 77 4.36 -9.67 -1.38
N TRP A 78 4.59 -9.60 -2.70
CA TRP A 78 5.96 -9.48 -3.24
C TRP A 78 6.64 -8.16 -2.89
N PHE A 79 5.87 -7.07 -2.85
CA PHE A 79 6.37 -5.78 -2.38
C PHE A 79 6.91 -5.88 -0.95
N ASP A 80 6.17 -6.53 -0.04
CA ASP A 80 6.57 -6.72 1.35
C ASP A 80 7.85 -7.57 1.45
N VAL A 81 7.94 -8.65 0.67
CA VAL A 81 9.14 -9.51 0.59
C VAL A 81 10.36 -8.73 0.13
N PHE A 82 10.28 -8.00 -0.99
CA PHE A 82 11.40 -7.21 -1.49
C PHE A 82 11.77 -6.07 -0.55
N LEU A 83 10.79 -5.48 0.14
CA LEU A 83 11.05 -4.43 1.12
C LEU A 83 11.80 -4.98 2.34
N ALA A 84 11.43 -6.17 2.82
CA ALA A 84 12.12 -6.87 3.90
C ALA A 84 13.56 -7.23 3.53
N ARG A 85 13.78 -7.74 2.31
CA ARG A 85 15.12 -8.02 1.76
C ARG A 85 15.95 -6.75 1.64
N MET A 86 15.37 -5.68 1.10
CA MET A 86 16.04 -4.39 0.94
C MET A 86 16.46 -3.76 2.27
N LYS A 87 15.74 -4.05 3.36
CA LYS A 87 16.08 -3.59 4.71
C LYS A 87 17.42 -4.16 5.22
N LEU A 88 17.83 -5.34 4.73
CA LEU A 88 19.09 -6.00 5.11
C LEU A 88 20.32 -5.37 4.47
N HIS A 89 20.13 -4.54 3.42
CA HIS A 89 21.21 -3.90 2.70
C HIS A 89 21.70 -2.61 3.39
N ALA A 90 22.86 -2.12 2.92
CA ALA A 90 23.49 -0.91 3.45
C ALA A 90 22.55 0.32 3.46
N PRO A 91 22.69 1.24 4.43
CA PRO A 91 21.91 2.48 4.47
C PRO A 91 21.88 3.25 3.16
N GLU A 92 22.99 3.26 2.43
CA GLU A 92 23.17 3.98 1.17
C GLU A 92 22.24 3.43 0.08
N ALA A 93 22.19 2.10 -0.08
CA ALA A 93 21.28 1.44 -1.03
C ALA A 93 19.80 1.75 -0.70
N ARG A 94 19.46 1.75 0.59
CA ARG A 94 18.11 2.11 1.06
C ARG A 94 17.75 3.56 0.74
N GLN A 95 18.67 4.50 0.95
CA GLN A 95 18.44 5.92 0.60
C GLN A 95 18.37 6.14 -0.91
N GLN A 96 19.20 5.44 -1.69
CA GLN A 96 19.17 5.47 -3.15
C GLN A 96 17.80 5.04 -3.68
N LEU A 97 17.24 3.93 -3.16
CA LEU A 97 15.89 3.49 -3.52
C LEU A 97 14.82 4.53 -3.18
N LEU A 98 14.86 5.14 -1.99
CA LEU A 98 13.89 6.18 -1.60
C LEU A 98 13.98 7.41 -2.54
N ALA A 99 15.19 7.81 -2.91
CA ALA A 99 15.42 8.91 -3.84
C ALA A 99 14.94 8.56 -5.26
N ALA A 100 15.26 7.36 -5.75
CA ALA A 100 14.80 6.86 -7.04
C ALA A 100 13.28 6.76 -7.12
N THR A 101 12.63 6.29 -6.04
CA THR A 101 11.16 6.21 -5.94
C THR A 101 10.53 7.59 -6.15
N ARG A 102 11.05 8.62 -5.47
CA ARG A 102 10.54 9.99 -5.64
C ARG A 102 10.70 10.48 -7.07
N ARG A 103 11.84 10.21 -7.72
CA ARG A 103 12.11 10.62 -9.10
C ARG A 103 11.18 9.90 -10.09
N VAL A 104 11.01 8.59 -9.95
CA VAL A 104 10.09 7.79 -10.79
C VAL A 104 8.65 8.25 -10.63
N VAL A 105 8.19 8.51 -9.39
CA VAL A 105 6.83 8.99 -9.13
C VAL A 105 6.64 10.42 -9.66
N ALA A 106 7.59 11.33 -9.42
CA ALA A 106 7.52 12.71 -9.91
C ALA A 106 7.58 12.78 -11.45
N ALA A 107 8.34 11.89 -12.10
CA ALA A 107 8.41 11.83 -13.55
C ALA A 107 7.04 11.55 -14.20
N ARG A 108 6.09 10.94 -13.48
CA ARG A 108 4.73 10.65 -13.98
C ARG A 108 3.79 11.87 -13.97
N GLY A 109 4.20 12.98 -13.34
CA GLY A 109 3.35 14.15 -13.16
C GLY A 109 2.61 14.11 -11.83
N ALA A 110 1.27 14.13 -11.85
CA ALA A 110 0.47 14.12 -10.62
C ALA A 110 0.65 12.81 -9.85
N THR A 111 1.11 12.90 -8.61
CA THR A 111 1.29 11.74 -7.71
C THR A 111 -0.08 11.12 -7.39
N ALA A 112 -0.25 9.84 -7.75
CA ALA A 112 -1.46 9.12 -7.38
C ALA A 112 -1.51 8.94 -5.86
N PRO A 113 -2.70 8.95 -5.22
CA PRO A 113 -2.80 8.78 -3.76
C PRO A 113 -2.16 7.48 -3.26
N ILE A 114 -2.27 6.41 -4.05
CA ILE A 114 -1.69 5.11 -3.72
C ILE A 114 -0.15 5.13 -3.74
N ASP A 115 0.47 5.92 -4.64
CA ASP A 115 1.94 6.06 -4.71
C ASP A 115 2.48 6.69 -3.42
N GLN A 116 1.74 7.62 -2.85
CA GLN A 116 2.09 8.25 -1.57
C GLN A 116 2.05 7.23 -0.42
N LEU A 117 1.07 6.34 -0.38
CA LEU A 117 1.00 5.28 0.64
C LEU A 117 2.17 4.31 0.53
N HIS A 118 2.50 3.87 -0.69
CA HIS A 118 3.68 3.04 -0.93
C HIS A 118 4.97 3.75 -0.50
N TYR A 119 5.16 5.01 -0.89
CA TYR A 119 6.35 5.77 -0.51
C TYR A 119 6.46 5.93 1.01
N LEU A 120 5.35 6.17 1.71
CA LEU A 120 5.34 6.26 3.17
C LEU A 120 5.71 4.93 3.82
N LEU A 121 5.22 3.81 3.27
CA LEU A 121 5.56 2.48 3.76
C LEU A 121 7.05 2.20 3.54
N MET A 122 7.59 2.47 2.35
CA MET A 122 9.02 2.36 2.07
C MET A 122 9.84 3.20 3.03
N ARG A 123 9.45 4.46 3.26
CA ARG A 123 10.12 5.35 4.19
C ARG A 123 10.08 4.84 5.63
N LYS A 124 8.97 4.24 6.06
CA LYS A 124 8.83 3.62 7.38
C LYS A 124 9.81 2.45 7.57
N HIS A 125 9.95 1.58 6.56
CA HIS A 125 10.80 0.38 6.65
C HIS A 125 12.29 0.63 6.38
N LEU A 126 12.61 1.54 5.45
CA LEU A 126 13.97 1.75 4.94
C LEU A 126 14.61 3.05 5.44
N GLY A 127 13.79 4.01 5.89
CA GLY A 127 14.25 5.28 6.41
C GLY A 127 14.97 5.12 7.75
N ARG A 128 15.57 6.22 8.22
CA ARG A 128 16.10 6.27 9.58
C ARG A 128 14.91 6.17 10.55
N PRO A 129 14.97 5.31 11.58
CA PRO A 129 13.89 5.19 12.55
C PRO A 129 13.70 6.56 13.22
N LYS A 130 12.52 7.15 13.04
CA LYS A 130 12.10 8.29 13.84
C LYS A 130 11.30 7.71 15.01
N PRO A 131 11.80 7.76 16.25
CA PRO A 131 11.01 7.29 17.37
C PRO A 131 9.74 8.12 17.45
N LEU A 132 8.60 7.47 17.28
CA LEU A 132 7.31 8.03 17.65
C LEU A 132 7.17 7.75 19.14
N VAL A 133 7.09 8.80 19.94
CA VAL A 133 6.82 8.67 21.36
C VAL A 133 5.36 8.25 21.47
N ALA A 134 5.12 7.00 21.87
CA ALA A 134 3.78 6.55 22.21
C ALA A 134 3.20 7.50 23.26
N ARG A 135 1.93 7.89 23.10
CA ARG A 135 1.26 8.68 24.13
C ARG A 135 1.29 7.85 25.42
N PRO A 136 1.67 8.42 26.58
CA PRO A 136 1.57 7.72 27.85
C PRO A 136 0.14 7.17 27.97
N GLU A 137 -0.01 5.92 28.38
CA GLU A 137 -1.30 5.31 28.71
C GLU A 137 -1.85 5.99 29.97
N ALA A 138 -2.26 7.25 29.85
CA ALA A 138 -2.82 8.03 30.94
C ALA A 138 -4.32 7.72 31.01
N VAL A 139 -4.67 6.81 31.94
CA VAL A 139 -5.95 6.73 32.65
C VAL A 139 -7.20 6.81 31.76
N SER A 140 -7.31 5.93 30.77
CA SER A 140 -8.64 5.42 30.41
C SER A 140 -8.55 3.91 30.20
N ASP A 141 -8.94 3.18 31.25
CA ASP A 141 -9.10 1.73 31.28
C ASP A 141 -10.27 1.24 30.39
N THR A 142 -10.69 2.06 29.42
CA THR A 142 -11.87 1.85 28.60
C THR A 142 -11.75 2.76 27.39
N GLY A 143 -11.76 2.16 26.20
CA GLY A 143 -11.99 2.66 24.82
C GLY A 143 -12.49 4.10 24.53
N SER A 144 -12.14 5.12 25.30
CA SER A 144 -12.58 6.49 25.15
C SER A 144 -11.73 7.17 24.08
N TRP A 145 -12.37 7.56 22.99
CA TRP A 145 -11.73 8.31 21.91
C TRP A 145 -11.61 9.78 22.29
N LEU A 146 -10.42 10.37 22.17
CA LEU A 146 -10.29 11.82 22.25
C LEU A 146 -10.83 12.45 20.97
N GLU A 147 -11.38 13.66 21.07
CA GLU A 147 -11.83 14.45 19.91
C GLU A 147 -10.69 14.64 18.88
N SER A 148 -9.45 14.82 19.35
CA SER A 148 -8.27 14.90 18.48
C SER A 148 -8.00 13.63 17.69
N ASP A 149 -8.31 12.47 18.27
CA ASP A 149 -8.10 11.16 17.65
C ASP A 149 -9.17 10.93 16.58
N VAL A 150 -10.43 11.25 16.88
CA VAL A 150 -11.54 11.22 15.91
C VAL A 150 -11.27 12.17 14.75
N ARG A 151 -10.79 13.39 15.02
CA ARG A 151 -10.37 14.33 13.97
C ARG A 151 -9.28 13.77 13.07
N SER A 152 -8.29 13.09 13.65
CA SER A 152 -7.20 12.47 12.89
C SER A 152 -7.71 11.30 12.05
N VAL A 153 -8.63 10.49 12.58
CA VAL A 153 -9.34 9.45 11.82
C VAL A 153 -10.11 10.06 10.66
N ALA A 154 -10.86 11.14 10.88
CA ALA A 154 -11.59 11.83 9.82
C ALA A 154 -10.66 12.33 8.71
N VAL A 155 -9.59 13.06 9.05
CA VAL A 155 -8.63 13.58 8.05
C VAL A 155 -7.98 12.45 7.24
N TYR A 156 -7.56 11.37 7.90
CA TYR A 156 -6.95 10.24 7.18
C TYR A 156 -7.98 9.47 6.33
N THR A 157 -9.19 9.28 6.84
CA THR A 157 -10.31 8.67 6.09
C THR A 157 -10.68 9.51 4.86
N GLY A 158 -10.73 10.83 5.00
CA GLY A 158 -10.98 11.75 3.88
C GLY A 158 -9.91 11.64 2.78
N TYR A 159 -8.66 11.37 3.16
CA TYR A 159 -7.61 11.06 2.19
C TYR A 159 -7.84 9.70 1.49
N LEU A 160 -8.17 8.65 2.27
CA LEU A 160 -8.43 7.31 1.74
C LEU A 160 -9.69 7.24 0.85
N ALA A 161 -10.66 8.12 1.06
CA ALA A 161 -11.90 8.20 0.29
C ALA A 161 -11.67 8.52 -1.20
N ARG A 162 -10.45 8.91 -1.57
CA ARG A 162 -10.00 9.05 -2.97
C ARG A 162 -9.74 7.70 -3.65
N MET A 163 -9.74 6.61 -2.89
CA MET A 163 -9.40 5.24 -3.32
C MET A 163 -10.42 4.20 -2.83
N VAL A 164 -11.05 4.43 -1.66
CA VAL A 164 -11.97 3.52 -0.98
C VAL A 164 -13.39 4.14 -0.99
N PRO A 165 -14.45 3.36 -1.29
CA PRO A 165 -14.49 1.91 -1.53
C PRO A 165 -14.13 1.52 -2.98
N GLY A 166 -13.91 2.52 -3.83
CA GLY A 166 -13.52 2.40 -5.22
C GLY A 166 -13.41 3.79 -5.85
N THR A 167 -13.34 3.85 -7.17
CA THR A 167 -13.23 5.12 -7.93
C THR A 167 -14.56 5.60 -8.51
N GLU A 168 -15.67 4.98 -8.09
CA GLU A 168 -17.02 5.38 -8.49
C GLU A 168 -17.34 6.78 -7.92
N ALA A 169 -18.08 7.59 -8.68
CA ALA A 169 -18.46 8.93 -8.25
C ALA A 169 -19.26 8.87 -6.94
N ASP A 170 -19.00 9.80 -6.02
CA ASP A 170 -19.65 9.96 -4.70
C ASP A 170 -19.48 8.79 -3.71
N ALA A 171 -18.99 7.63 -4.15
CA ALA A 171 -18.75 6.46 -3.29
C ALA A 171 -17.78 6.76 -2.14
N GLY A 172 -16.75 7.57 -2.41
CA GLY A 172 -15.79 8.02 -1.39
C GLY A 172 -16.42 8.88 -0.30
N ALA A 173 -17.30 9.81 -0.66
CA ALA A 173 -18.01 10.66 0.30
C ALA A 173 -19.03 9.86 1.12
N ALA A 174 -19.72 8.90 0.48
CA ALA A 174 -20.60 7.97 1.18
C ALA A 174 -19.83 7.11 2.20
N TRP A 175 -18.69 6.54 1.79
CA TRP A 175 -17.82 5.75 2.67
C TRP A 175 -17.25 6.57 3.82
N TYR A 176 -16.81 7.81 3.56
CA TYR A 176 -16.33 8.71 4.61
C TYR A 176 -17.39 8.94 5.70
N ARG A 177 -18.65 9.23 5.30
CA ARG A 177 -19.75 9.41 6.26
C ARG A 177 -20.05 8.13 7.03
N GLU A 178 -20.10 6.99 6.34
CA GLU A 178 -20.36 5.69 6.95
C GLU A 178 -19.30 5.33 8.00
N VAL A 179 -18.03 5.58 7.69
CA VAL A 179 -16.93 5.40 8.64
C VAL A 179 -17.16 6.29 9.87
N LEU A 180 -17.45 7.58 9.68
CA LEU A 180 -17.59 8.53 10.78
C LEU A 180 -18.80 8.30 11.69
N LEU A 181 -19.86 7.62 11.22
CA LEU A 181 -20.99 7.20 12.06
C LEU A 181 -20.57 6.35 13.26
N THR A 182 -19.40 5.71 13.21
CA THR A 182 -18.84 4.94 14.32
C THR A 182 -18.51 5.81 15.54
N TRP A 183 -18.17 7.09 15.34
CA TRP A 183 -17.69 7.97 16.40
C TRP A 183 -18.53 9.23 16.58
N GLU A 184 -19.12 9.77 15.51
CA GLU A 184 -19.87 11.03 15.54
C GLU A 184 -21.20 10.93 14.77
N PRO A 185 -22.30 11.47 15.34
CA PRO A 185 -23.56 11.68 14.63
C PRO A 185 -23.38 12.54 13.38
N VAL A 186 -24.24 12.35 12.37
CA VAL A 186 -24.13 13.01 11.06
C VAL A 186 -24.08 14.54 11.18
N GLU A 187 -24.80 15.12 12.12
CA GLU A 187 -24.94 16.56 12.34
C GLU A 187 -23.64 17.22 12.79
N THR A 188 -22.75 16.47 13.44
CA THR A 188 -21.47 16.96 13.95
C THR A 188 -20.28 16.58 13.06
N GLN A 189 -20.52 15.80 12.00
CA GLN A 189 -19.44 15.29 11.16
C GLN A 189 -18.73 16.42 10.41
N PRO A 190 -17.39 16.41 10.38
CA PRO A 190 -16.63 17.33 9.54
C PRO A 190 -16.97 17.16 8.06
N PRO A 191 -17.09 18.26 7.29
CA PRO A 191 -17.40 18.17 5.87
C PRO A 191 -16.34 17.37 5.12
N PHE A 192 -16.78 16.61 4.11
CA PHE A 192 -15.87 15.88 3.24
C PHE A 192 -15.13 16.86 2.34
N GLU A 193 -13.87 17.13 2.67
CA GLU A 193 -13.01 18.01 1.90
C GLU A 193 -11.83 17.25 1.29
N ARG A 194 -11.29 17.78 0.18
CA ARG A 194 -10.11 17.20 -0.46
C ARG A 194 -8.88 17.45 0.41
N ILE A 195 -8.52 16.45 1.20
CA ILE A 195 -7.41 16.51 2.15
C ILE A 195 -6.06 16.71 1.44
N ARG A 196 -5.32 17.73 1.86
CA ARG A 196 -3.95 18.01 1.42
C ARG A 196 -2.96 16.98 1.99
N SER A 197 -1.86 16.76 1.28
CA SER A 197 -0.86 15.74 1.67
C SER A 197 -0.24 16.00 3.04
N ASP A 198 -0.04 17.25 3.44
CA ASP A 198 0.52 17.64 4.75
C ASP A 198 -0.43 17.31 5.91
N ALA A 199 -1.72 17.64 5.77
CA ALA A 199 -2.75 17.27 6.76
C ALA A 199 -2.85 15.75 6.93
N MET A 200 -2.78 14.99 5.83
CA MET A 200 -2.75 13.53 5.88
C MET A 200 -1.54 12.99 6.65
N LEU A 201 -0.35 13.56 6.47
CA LEU A 201 0.86 13.10 7.17
C LEU A 201 0.78 13.36 8.68
N GLN A 202 0.21 14.50 9.08
CA GLN A 202 -0.01 14.80 10.50
C GLN A 202 -1.01 13.82 11.12
N ALA A 203 -2.14 13.59 10.43
CA ALA A 203 -3.15 12.63 10.86
C ALA A 203 -2.57 11.22 10.99
N LEU A 204 -1.79 10.75 9.99
CA LEU A 204 -1.11 9.45 10.07
C LEU A 204 -0.18 9.35 11.28
N GLY A 205 0.59 10.41 11.57
CA GLY A 205 1.45 10.46 12.75
C GLY A 205 0.65 10.31 14.05
N ALA A 206 -0.50 10.98 14.16
CA ALA A 206 -1.39 10.83 15.31
C ALA A 206 -1.95 9.39 15.40
N LEU A 207 -2.42 8.81 14.29
CA LEU A 207 -2.92 7.42 14.27
C LEU A 207 -1.86 6.39 14.69
N GLN A 208 -0.59 6.63 14.36
CA GLN A 208 0.53 5.77 14.77
C GLN A 208 0.83 5.85 16.28
N THR A 209 0.39 6.91 16.97
CA THR A 209 0.51 7.06 18.43
C THR A 209 -0.65 6.45 19.22
N LEU A 210 -1.70 5.98 18.55
CA LEU A 210 -2.83 5.32 19.19
C LEU A 210 -2.41 4.02 19.87
N SER A 211 -3.22 3.55 20.83
CA SER A 211 -2.97 2.28 21.50
C SER A 211 -3.10 1.09 20.53
N TRP A 212 -2.49 -0.04 20.90
CA TRP A 212 -2.55 -1.27 20.11
C TRP A 212 -3.99 -1.81 19.95
N MET A 213 -4.93 -1.43 20.83
CA MET A 213 -6.36 -1.82 20.72
C MET A 213 -7.17 -0.88 19.81
N GLN A 214 -6.80 0.40 19.75
CA GLN A 214 -7.50 1.41 18.94
C GLN A 214 -7.24 1.23 17.44
N ARG A 215 -5.99 0.95 17.05
CA ARG A 215 -5.61 0.83 15.62
C ARG A 215 -6.38 -0.27 14.88
N PRO A 216 -6.52 -1.51 15.41
CA PRO A 216 -7.36 -2.54 14.80
C PRO A 216 -8.84 -2.14 14.70
N THR A 217 -9.35 -1.37 15.66
CA THR A 217 -10.75 -0.93 15.69
C THR A 217 -11.05 0.01 14.53
N ILE A 218 -10.15 0.95 14.24
CA ILE A 218 -10.27 1.85 13.08
C ILE A 218 -10.29 1.06 11.78
N VAL A 219 -9.33 0.14 11.61
CA VAL A 219 -9.22 -0.65 10.37
C VAL A 219 -10.47 -1.50 10.12
N ARG A 220 -11.02 -2.13 11.17
CA ARG A 220 -12.27 -2.90 11.05
C ARG A 220 -13.44 -2.01 10.64
N SER A 221 -13.56 -0.82 11.22
CA SER A 221 -14.58 0.16 10.82
C SER A 221 -14.43 0.57 9.35
N TRP A 222 -13.20 0.85 8.90
CA TRP A 222 -12.92 1.17 7.49
C TRP A 222 -13.36 0.06 6.52
N VAL A 223 -13.02 -1.20 6.83
CA VAL A 223 -13.35 -2.36 6.00
C VAL A 223 -14.86 -2.61 5.99
N ALA A 224 -15.52 -2.60 7.15
CA ALA A 224 -16.96 -2.81 7.26
C ALA A 224 -17.74 -1.76 6.46
N ALA A 225 -17.43 -0.48 6.64
CA ALA A 225 -18.04 0.62 5.90
C ALA A 225 -17.80 0.51 4.40
N ALA A 226 -16.61 0.05 3.97
CA ALA A 226 -16.29 -0.08 2.55
C ALA A 226 -17.10 -1.19 1.87
N LEU A 227 -17.34 -2.30 2.57
CA LEU A 227 -18.21 -3.38 2.10
C LEU A 227 -19.67 -2.94 2.04
N GLN A 228 -20.13 -2.19 3.05
CA GLN A 228 -21.50 -1.66 3.10
C GLN A 228 -21.80 -0.68 1.97
N VAL A 229 -20.92 0.31 1.74
CA VAL A 229 -21.14 1.32 0.68
C VAL A 229 -20.89 0.75 -0.71
N GLY A 230 -19.94 -0.18 -0.86
CA GLY A 230 -19.61 -0.77 -2.14
C GLY A 230 -20.70 -1.70 -2.71
N ALA A 231 -21.68 -2.11 -1.88
CA ALA A 231 -22.75 -3.08 -2.21
C ALA A 231 -22.23 -4.37 -2.87
N LYS A 232 -20.98 -4.75 -2.57
CA LYS A 232 -20.26 -5.89 -3.16
C LYS A 232 -19.77 -6.78 -2.04
N GLU A 233 -19.81 -8.09 -2.27
CA GLU A 233 -19.22 -9.08 -1.34
C GLU A 233 -17.70 -8.94 -1.19
N ARG A 234 -17.07 -8.21 -2.10
CA ARG A 234 -15.61 -8.04 -2.18
C ARG A 234 -15.23 -6.62 -2.57
N LEU A 235 -14.21 -6.08 -1.90
CA LEU A 235 -13.65 -4.75 -2.19
C LEU A 235 -13.03 -4.69 -3.59
N ALA A 236 -13.10 -3.50 -4.21
CA ALA A 236 -12.29 -3.21 -5.38
C ALA A 236 -10.80 -3.36 -5.05
N ARG A 237 -9.99 -3.85 -6.00
CA ARG A 237 -8.56 -4.14 -5.75
C ARG A 237 -7.79 -2.92 -5.23
N GLY A 238 -7.95 -1.76 -5.85
CA GLY A 238 -7.28 -0.54 -5.41
C GLY A 238 -7.68 -0.09 -4.00
N ALA A 239 -8.94 -0.33 -3.61
CA ALA A 239 -9.41 -0.06 -2.25
C ALA A 239 -8.80 -1.03 -1.23
N ALA A 240 -8.75 -2.33 -1.56
CA ALA A 240 -8.08 -3.33 -0.74
C ALA A 240 -6.59 -2.98 -0.54
N ASP A 241 -5.89 -2.61 -1.62
CA ASP A 241 -4.48 -2.23 -1.57
C ASP A 241 -4.24 -1.00 -0.70
N ALA A 242 -5.08 0.04 -0.83
CA ALA A 242 -5.02 1.21 0.02
C ALA A 242 -5.20 0.86 1.51
N LEU A 243 -6.20 0.05 1.85
CA LEU A 243 -6.46 -0.38 3.23
C LEU A 243 -5.33 -1.26 3.78
N ARG A 244 -4.76 -2.17 2.99
CA ARG A 244 -3.64 -3.02 3.41
C ARG A 244 -2.40 -2.19 3.71
N LEU A 245 -2.07 -1.23 2.83
CA LEU A 245 -0.98 -0.28 3.07
C LEU A 245 -1.21 0.54 4.33
N SER A 246 -2.44 0.99 4.56
CA SER A 246 -2.82 1.71 5.79
C SER A 246 -2.65 0.85 7.04
N CYS A 247 -3.02 -0.43 7.02
CA CYS A 247 -2.79 -1.37 8.14
C CYS A 247 -1.29 -1.43 8.48
N ALA A 248 -0.44 -1.63 7.47
CA ALA A 248 1.00 -1.70 7.64
C ALA A 248 1.58 -0.35 8.14
N LEU A 249 1.05 0.78 7.67
CA LEU A 249 1.50 2.11 8.09
C LEU A 249 1.23 2.38 9.57
N ILE A 250 0.08 1.96 10.10
CA ILE A 250 -0.28 2.17 11.52
C ILE A 250 0.09 0.98 12.43
N ASP A 251 0.72 -0.07 11.91
CA ASP A 251 1.01 -1.31 12.65
C ASP A 251 -0.26 -1.99 13.21
N ALA A 252 -1.34 -1.98 12.42
CA ALA A 252 -2.55 -2.75 12.72
C ALA A 252 -2.49 -4.14 12.06
N PRO A 253 -3.02 -5.19 12.71
CA PRO A 253 -3.16 -6.49 12.11
C PRO A 253 -4.12 -6.44 10.92
N LEU A 254 -3.84 -7.25 9.90
CA LEU A 254 -4.66 -7.32 8.70
C LEU A 254 -5.98 -8.08 9.00
N PRO A 255 -7.17 -7.46 8.83
CA PRO A 255 -8.43 -8.16 9.05
C PRO A 255 -8.63 -9.33 8.07
N PRO A 256 -9.29 -10.43 8.46
CA PRO A 256 -9.55 -11.57 7.58
C PRO A 256 -10.25 -11.19 6.27
N GLU A 257 -11.18 -10.25 6.34
CA GLU A 257 -11.95 -9.76 5.20
C GLU A 257 -11.06 -9.12 4.14
N LEU A 258 -9.95 -8.53 4.57
CA LEU A 258 -8.95 -7.93 3.70
C LEU A 258 -7.85 -8.94 3.31
N ALA A 259 -7.48 -9.84 4.22
CA ALA A 259 -6.48 -10.89 3.98
C ALA A 259 -6.84 -11.78 2.77
N ARG A 260 -8.12 -12.14 2.61
CA ARG A 260 -8.64 -12.92 1.44
C ARG A 260 -8.45 -12.24 0.08
N HIS A 261 -7.96 -10.99 0.03
CA HIS A 261 -7.62 -10.34 -1.22
C HIS A 261 -6.27 -10.76 -1.79
N TYR A 262 -5.43 -11.40 -0.97
CA TYR A 262 -4.02 -11.61 -1.26
C TYR A 262 -3.65 -13.09 -1.21
N VAL A 263 -2.63 -13.44 -2.00
CA VAL A 263 -2.02 -14.76 -1.92
C VAL A 263 -1.06 -14.83 -0.73
N THR A 264 -0.94 -16.00 -0.13
CA THR A 264 0.12 -16.29 0.83
C THR A 264 1.34 -16.78 0.05
N LEU A 265 2.45 -16.06 0.18
CA LEU A 265 3.73 -16.49 -0.38
C LEU A 265 4.41 -17.50 0.56
N ALA A 266 5.26 -18.36 0.02
CA ALA A 266 6.10 -19.24 0.82
C ALA A 266 7.01 -18.42 1.74
N PRO A 267 7.38 -18.92 2.93
CA PRO A 267 8.25 -18.20 3.87
C PRO A 267 9.65 -17.90 3.30
N ASP A 268 10.09 -18.67 2.30
CA ASP A 268 11.38 -18.53 1.63
C ASP A 268 11.30 -17.72 0.31
N ALA A 269 10.12 -17.16 -0.01
CA ALA A 269 9.89 -16.34 -1.21
C ALA A 269 10.66 -15.02 -1.18
#